data_AF-A0A6G4PIX0-F1
#
_entry.id   AF-A0A6G4PIX0-F1
#
_cell.length_a   1.000
_cell.length_b   1.000
_cell.length_c   1.000
_cell.angle_alpha   90.00
_cell.angle_beta   90.00
_cell.angle_gamma   90.00
#
_symmetry.space_group_name_H-M   'P 1'
#
loop_
_entity.id
_entity.type
_entity.pdbx_description
1 polymer ?
#
loop_
_entity_poly.entity_id
_entity_poly.type
_entity_poly.pdbx_seq_one_letter_code
_entity_poly.pdbx_strand_id
1 'polypeptide(L)'
;MKGYITASVILGAAAIFSSLIISGNISFKDEHIIQLSGGAIKLGDVYKEKKLISAKIIFPDNQGEQILVVDGNPENFKEDFQEKLNKVIKTLNASKKKDEEKVSLDNLSVIEESKLELVSAVRYSAQYVPMFTLTLDKKEITMPKNTVIFPFASDETAKYLNEQQQKYKDSLFLTR
;
A
#
# COMPACT_ATOMS: atom_id res chain seq x y z
N MET A 1 -0.82 36.17 -18.35
CA MET A 1 -0.31 34.85 -18.77
C MET A 1 -1.22 33.79 -18.17
N LYS A 2 -2.03 33.09 -18.99
CA LYS A 2 -2.89 31.98 -18.54
C LYS A 2 -2.23 30.68 -19.00
N GLY A 3 -1.87 29.83 -18.04
CA GLY A 3 -1.14 28.59 -18.27
C GLY A 3 -2.03 27.49 -18.86
N TYR A 4 -1.57 26.90 -19.96
CA TYR A 4 -2.10 25.68 -20.55
C TYR A 4 -1.03 24.60 -20.44
N ILE A 5 -1.00 23.81 -19.37
CA ILE A 5 -0.33 22.51 -19.36
C ILE A 5 -1.15 21.56 -18.48
N THR A 6 -1.21 20.28 -18.92
CA THR A 6 -1.70 19.06 -18.25
C THR A 6 -3.16 18.62 -18.45
N ALA A 7 -3.63 18.54 -19.69
CA ALA A 7 -4.78 17.70 -20.05
C ALA A 7 -4.39 16.48 -20.94
N SER A 8 -3.22 16.50 -21.57
CA SER A 8 -2.87 15.55 -22.64
C SER A 8 -2.41 14.17 -22.19
N VAL A 9 -2.02 13.97 -20.93
CA VAL A 9 -1.56 12.65 -20.44
C VAL A 9 -2.74 11.72 -20.10
N ILE A 10 -3.87 12.27 -19.67
CA ILE A 10 -5.06 11.49 -19.26
C ILE A 10 -5.78 10.90 -20.47
N LEU A 11 -5.88 11.66 -21.56
CA LEU A 11 -6.54 11.23 -22.80
C LEU A 11 -5.78 10.10 -23.51
N GLY A 12 -4.44 10.13 -23.50
CA GLY A 12 -3.61 9.12 -24.15
C GLY A 12 -3.73 7.72 -23.52
N ALA A 13 -3.76 7.65 -22.19
CA ALA A 13 -3.97 6.37 -21.50
C ALA A 13 -5.37 5.81 -21.75
N ALA A 14 -6.41 6.64 -21.64
CA ALA A 14 -7.80 6.21 -21.85
C ALA A 14 -8.05 5.67 -23.27
N ALA A 15 -7.48 6.29 -24.30
CA ALA A 15 -7.64 5.85 -25.69
C ALA A 15 -7.02 4.46 -25.97
N ILE A 16 -5.88 4.15 -25.34
CA ILE A 16 -5.23 2.83 -25.46
C ILE A 16 -6.04 1.76 -24.74
N PHE A 17 -6.62 2.07 -23.56
CA PHE A 17 -7.49 1.11 -22.86
C PHE A 17 -8.79 0.86 -23.64
N SER A 18 -9.41 1.90 -24.21
CA SER A 18 -10.61 1.75 -25.04
C SER A 18 -10.37 0.91 -26.29
N SER A 19 -9.21 1.04 -26.96
CA SER A 19 -8.92 0.25 -28.16
C SER A 19 -8.67 -1.24 -27.87
N LEU A 20 -8.13 -1.58 -26.69
CA LEU A 20 -7.93 -2.95 -26.24
C LEU A 20 -9.24 -3.67 -25.84
N ILE A 21 -10.23 -2.92 -25.37
CA ILE A 21 -11.58 -3.43 -25.08
C ILE A 21 -12.33 -3.75 -26.38
N ILE A 22 -12.25 -2.85 -27.37
CA ILE A 22 -12.95 -3.00 -28.65
C ILE A 22 -12.33 -4.12 -29.52
N SER A 23 -11.02 -4.39 -29.38
CA SER A 23 -10.33 -5.41 -30.16
C SER A 23 -10.56 -6.85 -29.71
N GLY A 24 -11.31 -7.09 -28.62
CA GLY A 24 -11.61 -8.43 -28.10
C GLY A 24 -10.41 -9.16 -27.47
N ASN A 25 -9.29 -8.45 -27.25
CA ASN A 25 -8.07 -9.00 -26.65
C ASN A 25 -8.16 -9.16 -25.13
N ILE A 26 -9.23 -8.67 -24.50
CA ILE A 26 -9.55 -8.83 -23.08
C ILE A 26 -10.95 -9.43 -23.00
N SER A 27 -11.07 -10.64 -22.44
CA SER A 27 -12.34 -11.28 -22.17
C SER A 27 -12.76 -10.95 -20.74
N PHE A 28 -13.90 -10.28 -20.58
CA PHE A 28 -14.51 -10.07 -19.28
C PHE A 28 -15.23 -11.35 -18.89
N LYS A 29 -14.81 -12.00 -17.79
CA LYS A 29 -15.61 -13.04 -17.17
C LYS A 29 -16.88 -12.38 -16.64
N ASP A 30 -18.03 -12.83 -17.14
CA ASP A 30 -19.32 -12.54 -16.53
C ASP A 30 -19.32 -13.14 -15.11
N GLU A 31 -18.89 -12.33 -14.14
CA GLU A 31 -19.20 -12.33 -12.69
C GLU A 31 -18.12 -11.55 -11.91
N HIS A 32 -17.97 -10.23 -12.14
CA HIS A 32 -17.19 -9.34 -11.25
C HIS A 32 -17.96 -9.03 -9.95
N ILE A 33 -18.30 -10.09 -9.22
CA ILE A 33 -18.98 -10.03 -7.93
C ILE A 33 -17.98 -10.41 -6.85
N ILE A 34 -17.72 -9.49 -5.92
CA ILE A 34 -16.89 -9.77 -4.75
C ILE A 34 -17.82 -10.11 -3.60
N GLN A 35 -17.66 -11.29 -3.00
CA GLN A 35 -18.34 -11.64 -1.76
C GLN A 35 -17.59 -11.06 -0.55
N LEU A 36 -18.34 -10.40 0.32
CA LEU A 36 -17.89 -9.80 1.57
C LEU A 36 -18.66 -10.43 2.73
N SER A 37 -18.16 -10.26 3.96
CA SER A 37 -18.82 -10.77 5.17
C SER A 37 -20.24 -10.22 5.38
N GLY A 38 -20.55 -9.04 4.83
CA GLY A 38 -21.85 -8.37 4.94
C GLY A 38 -22.72 -8.39 3.68
N GLY A 39 -22.33 -9.13 2.64
CA GLY A 39 -23.07 -9.18 1.36
C GLY A 39 -22.14 -9.26 0.16
N ALA A 40 -22.64 -8.95 -1.04
CA ALA A 40 -21.85 -8.97 -2.26
C ALA A 40 -21.85 -7.61 -2.94
N ILE A 41 -20.72 -7.23 -3.54
CA ILE A 41 -20.62 -6.03 -4.36
C ILE A 41 -20.43 -6.43 -5.83
N LYS A 42 -21.30 -5.90 -6.69
CA LYS A 42 -21.19 -6.04 -8.14
C LYS A 42 -20.44 -4.84 -8.70
N LEU A 43 -19.24 -5.07 -9.21
CA LEU A 43 -18.39 -3.99 -9.73
C LEU A 43 -18.84 -3.50 -11.12
N GLY A 44 -19.45 -4.38 -11.92
CA GLY A 44 -19.67 -4.14 -13.35
C GLY A 44 -18.34 -4.29 -14.11
N ASP A 45 -18.11 -3.49 -15.14
CA ASP A 45 -16.81 -3.49 -15.83
C ASP A 45 -15.73 -2.90 -14.93
N VAL A 46 -14.61 -3.63 -14.78
CA VAL A 46 -13.43 -3.15 -14.05
C VAL A 46 -12.50 -2.45 -15.03
N TYR A 47 -12.22 -1.17 -14.79
CA TYR A 47 -11.36 -0.36 -15.66
C TYR A 47 -9.90 -0.32 -15.21
N LYS A 48 -9.68 -0.34 -13.88
CA LYS A 48 -8.35 -0.28 -13.28
C LYS A 48 -8.30 -1.09 -12.01
N GLU A 49 -7.17 -1.73 -11.80
CA GLU A 49 -6.86 -2.49 -10.58
C GLU A 49 -5.48 -2.08 -10.08
N LYS A 50 -5.36 -1.91 -8.77
CA LYS A 50 -4.09 -1.57 -8.11
C LYS A 50 -3.90 -2.42 -6.86
N LYS A 51 -2.81 -3.17 -6.80
CA LYS A 51 -2.37 -3.84 -5.57
C LYS A 51 -1.83 -2.80 -4.59
N LEU A 52 -2.17 -2.94 -3.32
CA LEU A 52 -1.85 -2.00 -2.26
C LEU A 52 -1.30 -2.73 -1.04
N ILE A 53 -0.27 -2.17 -0.44
CA ILE A 53 0.24 -2.56 0.88
C ILE A 53 0.23 -1.34 1.79
N SER A 54 -0.28 -1.53 3.01
CA SER A 54 -0.21 -0.54 4.08
C SER A 54 0.53 -1.14 5.26
N ALA A 55 1.40 -0.33 5.87
CA ALA A 55 2.20 -0.70 7.03
C ALA A 55 2.12 0.40 8.09
N LYS A 56 1.89 -0.01 9.33
CA LYS A 56 1.69 0.90 10.46
C LYS A 56 2.33 0.31 11.70
N ILE A 57 3.03 1.13 12.48
CA ILE A 57 3.45 0.75 13.82
C ILE A 57 2.43 1.26 14.82
N ILE A 58 2.00 0.35 15.68
CA ILE A 58 1.11 0.61 16.81
C ILE A 58 1.98 0.54 18.07
N PHE A 59 2.15 1.69 18.73
CA PHE A 59 2.84 1.78 20.00
C PHE A 59 1.88 1.48 21.17
N PRO A 60 2.39 1.00 22.31
CA PRO A 60 1.59 0.78 23.51
C PRO A 60 1.02 2.10 24.08
N ASP A 61 -0.07 1.99 24.84
CA ASP A 61 -0.64 3.03 25.72
C ASP A 61 -0.82 4.44 25.13
N ASN A 62 -1.70 4.58 24.13
CA ASN A 62 -2.15 5.89 23.62
C ASN A 62 -1.03 6.86 23.16
N GLN A 63 0.20 6.37 22.97
CA GLN A 63 1.32 7.16 22.42
C GLN A 63 1.14 7.51 20.94
N GLY A 64 0.01 7.09 20.35
CA GLY A 64 -0.37 7.35 18.99
C GLY A 64 0.07 6.23 18.05
N GLU A 65 -0.48 6.27 16.85
CA GLU A 65 -0.16 5.35 15.78
C GLU A 65 0.80 6.03 14.82
N GLN A 66 1.90 5.37 14.47
CA GLN A 66 2.77 5.90 13.43
C GLN A 66 2.50 5.18 12.11
N ILE A 67 1.81 5.91 11.24
CA ILE A 67 1.54 5.50 9.88
C ILE A 67 2.83 5.59 9.08
N LEU A 68 3.35 4.43 8.68
CA LEU A 68 4.59 4.35 7.93
C LEU A 68 4.29 4.34 6.44
N VAL A 69 3.44 3.46 5.93
CA VAL A 69 3.07 3.40 4.51
C VAL A 69 1.57 3.20 4.39
N VAL A 70 0.91 3.96 3.51
CA VAL A 70 -0.52 3.81 3.21
C VAL A 70 -0.65 3.69 1.72
N ASP A 71 -1.33 2.64 1.26
CA ASP A 71 -1.63 2.41 -0.15
C ASP A 71 -0.38 2.40 -1.06
N GLY A 72 0.74 1.91 -0.51
CA GLY A 72 2.01 1.76 -1.22
C GLY A 72 1.92 0.69 -2.31
N ASN A 73 2.81 0.76 -3.30
CA ASN A 73 2.96 -0.33 -4.25
C ASN A 73 3.73 -1.47 -3.56
N PRO A 74 3.20 -2.70 -3.51
CA PRO A 74 3.95 -3.85 -2.98
C PRO A 74 5.35 -4.03 -3.56
N GLU A 75 5.56 -3.66 -4.82
CA GLU A 75 6.85 -3.82 -5.52
C GLU A 75 7.91 -2.81 -5.06
N ASN A 76 7.50 -1.63 -4.58
CA ASN A 76 8.40 -0.54 -4.18
C ASN A 76 8.31 -0.25 -2.68
N PHE A 77 7.73 -1.18 -1.90
CA PHE A 77 7.44 -0.94 -0.49
C PHE A 77 8.70 -0.57 0.30
N LYS A 78 9.82 -1.25 0.04
CA LYS A 78 11.06 -1.05 0.78
C LYS A 78 11.60 0.36 0.59
N GLU A 79 11.63 0.85 -0.65
CA GLU A 79 12.06 2.20 -0.98
C GLU A 79 11.11 3.25 -0.38
N ASP A 80 9.80 3.08 -0.55
CA ASP A 80 8.78 3.98 -0.01
C ASP A 80 8.86 4.07 1.53
N PHE A 81 9.06 2.92 2.17
CA PHE A 81 9.20 2.81 3.62
C PHE A 81 10.48 3.47 4.12
N GLN A 82 11.61 3.24 3.44
CA GLN A 82 12.89 3.87 3.74
C GLN A 82 12.81 5.39 3.61
N GLU A 83 12.17 5.92 2.56
CA GLU A 83 12.02 7.36 2.36
C GLU A 83 11.24 8.01 3.51
N LYS A 84 10.14 7.38 3.93
CA LYS A 84 9.29 7.89 5.00
C LYS A 84 9.97 7.80 6.37
N LEU A 85 10.68 6.72 6.68
CA LEU A 85 11.50 6.65 7.88
C LEU A 85 12.60 7.72 7.89
N ASN A 86 13.26 7.96 6.75
CA ASN A 86 14.24 9.04 6.64
C ASN A 86 13.64 10.43 6.91
N LYS A 87 12.39 10.68 6.52
CA LYS A 87 11.67 11.92 6.87
C LYS A 87 11.46 12.02 8.38
N VAL A 88 11.03 10.93 9.03
CA VAL A 88 10.87 10.87 10.50
C VAL A 88 12.22 11.11 11.20
N ILE A 89 13.28 10.43 10.78
CA ILE A 89 14.64 10.58 11.33
C ILE A 89 15.15 12.01 11.18
N LYS A 90 14.93 12.65 10.02
CA LYS A 90 15.30 14.07 9.81
C LYS A 90 14.58 14.98 10.81
N THR A 91 13.28 14.78 11.03
CA THR A 91 12.51 15.54 12.01
C THR A 91 13.02 15.31 13.43
N LEU A 92 13.26 14.05 13.83
CA LEU A 92 13.78 13.70 15.15
C LEU A 92 15.17 14.33 15.39
N ASN A 93 16.06 14.26 14.41
CA ASN A 93 17.41 14.83 14.51
C ASN A 93 17.45 16.36 14.42
N ALA A 94 16.46 17.00 13.77
CA ALA A 94 16.38 18.46 13.70
C ALA A 94 16.09 19.07 15.08
N SER A 95 15.43 18.33 15.96
CA SER A 95 15.12 18.74 17.34
C SER A 95 16.28 18.48 18.32
N LYS A 96 17.33 17.76 17.92
CA LYS A 96 18.48 17.43 18.77
C LYS A 96 19.55 18.52 18.79
N LYS A 97 20.20 18.68 19.94
CA LYS A 97 21.37 19.58 20.07
C LYS A 97 22.62 18.97 19.41
N LYS A 98 23.66 19.78 19.19
CA LYS A 98 24.90 19.37 18.49
C LYS A 98 25.65 18.22 19.16
N ASP A 99 25.48 18.09 20.47
CA ASP A 99 26.13 17.14 21.37
C ASP A 99 25.30 15.86 21.61
N GLU A 100 24.05 15.81 21.14
CA GLU A 100 23.20 14.64 21.27
C GLU A 100 23.40 13.65 20.11
N GLU A 101 23.44 12.35 20.43
CA GLU A 101 23.59 11.29 19.45
C GLU A 101 22.40 11.28 18.47
N LYS A 102 22.71 11.32 17.16
CA LYS A 102 21.69 11.32 16.12
C LYS A 102 21.18 9.92 15.85
N VAL A 103 19.88 9.81 15.60
CA VAL A 103 19.26 8.57 15.11
C VAL A 103 19.48 8.43 13.60
N SER A 104 19.56 7.20 13.13
CA SER A 104 19.70 6.76 11.75
C SER A 104 18.76 5.57 11.50
N LEU A 105 18.68 5.09 10.26
CA LEU A 105 17.89 3.89 9.95
C LEU A 105 18.37 2.65 10.70
N ASP A 106 19.67 2.59 11.02
CA ASP A 106 20.31 1.41 11.61
C ASP A 106 20.18 1.36 13.14
N ASN A 107 19.85 2.48 13.79
CA ASN A 107 19.72 2.56 15.25
C ASN A 107 18.33 3.03 15.73
N LEU A 108 17.44 3.44 14.81
CA LEU A 108 16.06 3.79 15.16
C LEU A 108 15.31 2.51 15.57
N SER A 109 15.03 2.41 16.86
CA SER A 109 14.41 1.23 17.47
C SER A 109 13.18 1.61 18.29
N VAL A 110 12.31 0.64 18.52
CA VAL A 110 11.19 0.78 19.45
C VAL A 110 11.69 0.68 20.89
N ILE A 111 11.29 1.62 21.75
CA ILE A 111 11.69 1.66 23.16
C ILE A 111 10.87 0.72 24.05
N GLU A 112 9.71 0.29 23.55
CA GLU A 112 8.75 -0.60 24.19
C GLU A 112 8.23 -1.60 23.16
N GLU A 113 7.65 -2.70 23.65
CA GLU A 113 7.01 -3.69 22.77
C GLU A 113 5.91 -3.00 21.96
N SER A 114 6.00 -3.12 20.64
CA SER A 114 5.09 -2.48 19.70
C SER A 114 4.53 -3.52 18.73
N LYS A 115 3.59 -3.14 17.87
CA LYS A 115 3.09 -4.02 16.81
C LYS A 115 3.30 -3.41 15.44
N LEU A 116 3.69 -4.23 14.48
CA LEU A 116 3.65 -3.92 13.06
C LEU A 116 2.34 -4.49 12.48
N GLU A 117 1.46 -3.62 12.03
CA GLU A 117 0.26 -3.97 11.30
C GLU A 117 0.53 -3.86 9.79
N LEU A 118 0.25 -4.94 9.07
CA LEU A 118 0.35 -5.04 7.62
C LEU A 118 -1.03 -5.34 7.04
N VAL A 119 -1.42 -4.60 6.00
CA VAL A 119 -2.70 -4.78 5.31
C VAL A 119 -2.47 -4.88 3.81
N SER A 120 -2.87 -5.99 3.21
CA SER A 120 -2.87 -6.17 1.76
C SER A 120 -4.27 -5.85 1.22
N ALA A 121 -4.32 -5.15 0.09
CA ALA A 121 -5.59 -4.78 -0.53
C ALA A 121 -5.48 -4.66 -2.05
N VAL A 122 -6.62 -4.78 -2.74
CA VAL A 122 -6.74 -4.43 -4.15
C VAL A 122 -7.77 -3.32 -4.28
N ARG A 123 -7.39 -2.25 -4.98
CA ARG A 123 -8.29 -1.16 -5.32
C ARG A 123 -8.76 -1.30 -6.76
N TYR A 124 -10.07 -1.31 -6.93
CA TYR A 124 -10.75 -1.32 -8.21
C TYR A 124 -11.32 0.06 -8.52
N SER A 125 -11.27 0.43 -9.79
CA SER A 125 -12.13 1.46 -10.36
C SER A 125 -13.03 0.79 -11.38
N ALA A 126 -14.34 0.86 -11.17
CA ALA A 126 -15.31 0.09 -11.93
C ALA A 126 -16.56 0.92 -12.27
N GLN A 127 -17.38 0.40 -13.18
CA GLN A 127 -18.54 1.06 -13.77
C GLN A 127 -19.54 1.60 -12.74
N TYR A 128 -19.92 0.76 -11.77
CA TYR A 128 -20.93 1.13 -10.78
C TYR A 128 -20.32 1.63 -9.48
N VAL A 129 -19.03 1.38 -9.28
CA VAL A 129 -18.31 1.73 -8.05
C VAL A 129 -17.02 2.45 -8.47
N PRO A 130 -17.00 3.80 -8.45
CA PRO A 130 -15.89 4.57 -8.99
C PRO A 130 -14.56 4.27 -8.30
N MET A 131 -14.63 3.88 -7.01
CA MET A 131 -13.49 3.36 -6.26
C MET A 131 -13.97 2.37 -5.19
N PHE A 132 -13.45 1.14 -5.22
CA PHE A 132 -13.66 0.13 -4.18
C PHE A 132 -12.30 -0.43 -3.75
N THR A 133 -12.06 -0.57 -2.46
CA THR A 133 -10.84 -1.22 -1.94
C THR A 133 -11.24 -2.49 -1.21
N LEU A 134 -10.83 -3.64 -1.76
CA LEU A 134 -10.97 -4.93 -1.13
C LEU A 134 -9.74 -5.21 -0.28
N THR A 135 -9.93 -5.31 1.04
CA THR A 135 -8.89 -5.85 1.92
C THR A 135 -8.80 -7.36 1.71
N LEU A 136 -7.61 -7.84 1.40
CA LEU A 136 -7.34 -9.27 1.19
C LEU A 136 -6.97 -9.97 2.49
N ASP A 137 -6.16 -9.28 3.31
CA ASP A 137 -5.63 -9.82 4.54
C ASP A 137 -5.13 -8.69 5.44
N LYS A 138 -5.10 -8.97 6.75
CA LYS A 138 -4.54 -8.11 7.78
C LYS A 138 -3.72 -8.99 8.73
N LYS A 139 -2.48 -8.61 8.99
CA LYS A 139 -1.58 -9.31 9.91
C LYS A 139 -0.98 -8.33 10.91
N GLU A 140 -1.05 -8.67 12.19
CA GLU A 140 -0.35 -7.95 13.26
C GLU A 140 0.82 -8.81 13.73
N ILE A 141 2.01 -8.19 13.78
CA ILE A 141 3.26 -8.85 14.14
C ILE A 141 3.85 -8.11 15.34
N THR A 142 4.16 -8.85 16.39
CA THR A 142 4.76 -8.27 17.61
C THR A 142 6.20 -7.88 17.33
N MET A 143 6.53 -6.63 17.64
CA MET A 143 7.87 -6.06 17.53
C MET A 143 8.45 -5.91 18.94
N PRO A 144 9.41 -6.76 19.33
CA PRO A 144 9.99 -6.72 20.67
C PRO A 144 10.66 -5.38 20.99
N LYS A 145 10.73 -5.03 22.27
CA LYS A 145 11.51 -3.89 22.76
C LYS A 145 12.94 -3.90 22.23
N ASN A 146 13.48 -2.72 21.90
CA ASN A 146 14.80 -2.46 21.34
C ASN A 146 15.01 -3.03 19.91
N THR A 147 13.96 -3.46 19.22
CA THR A 147 14.06 -3.89 17.83
C THR A 147 14.25 -2.69 16.91
N VAL A 148 15.25 -2.76 16.01
CA VAL A 148 15.48 -1.74 14.99
C VAL A 148 14.37 -1.82 13.94
N ILE A 149 13.69 -0.69 13.70
CA ILE A 149 12.43 -0.64 12.96
C ILE A 149 12.62 -1.05 11.49
N PHE A 150 13.61 -0.47 10.81
CA PHE A 150 13.77 -0.64 9.36
C PHE A 150 14.01 -2.10 8.92
N PRO A 151 15.03 -2.82 9.45
CA PRO A 151 15.28 -4.20 9.04
C PRO A 151 14.12 -5.11 9.42
N PHE A 152 13.57 -4.98 10.63
CA PHE A 152 12.44 -5.81 11.08
C PHE A 152 11.22 -5.64 10.18
N ALA A 153 10.77 -4.41 9.95
CA ALA A 153 9.56 -4.17 9.17
C ALA A 153 9.77 -4.48 7.68
N SER A 154 10.98 -4.30 7.14
CA SER A 154 11.29 -4.70 5.77
C SER A 154 11.23 -6.22 5.58
N ASP A 155 11.84 -6.98 6.49
CA ASP A 155 11.90 -8.43 6.41
C ASP A 155 10.52 -9.07 6.61
N GLU A 156 9.78 -8.61 7.63
CA GLU A 156 8.43 -9.12 7.90
C GLU A 156 7.44 -8.74 6.79
N THR A 157 7.58 -7.54 6.19
CA THR A 157 6.75 -7.17 5.03
C THR A 157 7.10 -8.00 3.81
N ALA A 158 8.37 -8.30 3.55
CA ALA A 158 8.77 -9.15 2.43
C ALA A 158 8.19 -10.57 2.57
N LYS A 159 8.25 -11.16 3.78
CA LYS A 159 7.60 -12.44 4.09
C LYS A 159 6.09 -12.37 3.85
N TYR A 160 5.44 -11.35 4.39
CA TYR A 160 4.01 -11.12 4.22
C TYR A 160 3.64 -11.00 2.74
N LEU A 161 4.33 -10.19 1.94
CA LEU A 161 4.04 -10.02 0.52
C LEU A 161 4.19 -11.32 -0.28
N ASN A 162 5.15 -12.19 0.09
CA ASN A 162 5.27 -13.52 -0.49
C ASN A 162 4.05 -14.40 -0.17
N GLU A 163 3.55 -14.38 1.06
CA GLU A 163 2.31 -15.07 1.46
C GLU A 163 1.08 -14.54 0.69
N GLN A 164 1.06 -13.25 0.34
CA GLN A 164 -0.08 -12.61 -0.33
C GLN A 164 -0.07 -12.75 -1.86
N GLN A 165 0.98 -13.27 -2.50
CA GLN A 165 1.09 -13.30 -3.96
C GLN A 165 -0.10 -14.00 -4.64
N GLN A 166 -0.56 -15.12 -4.08
CA GLN A 166 -1.69 -15.86 -4.65
C GLN A 166 -3.00 -15.11 -4.44
N LYS A 167 -3.26 -14.59 -3.23
CA LYS A 167 -4.44 -13.76 -2.93
C LYS A 167 -4.54 -12.55 -3.87
N TYR A 168 -3.41 -11.91 -4.18
CA TYR A 168 -3.39 -10.84 -5.19
C TYR A 168 -3.78 -11.35 -6.57
N LYS A 169 -3.23 -12.48 -7.03
CA LYS A 169 -3.57 -13.04 -8.35
C LYS A 169 -5.05 -13.39 -8.46
N ASP A 170 -5.60 -14.02 -7.42
CA ASP A 170 -6.99 -14.48 -7.40
C ASP A 170 -7.99 -13.32 -7.34
N SER A 171 -7.56 -12.16 -6.86
CA SER A 171 -8.40 -10.98 -6.70
C SER A 171 -8.35 -10.02 -7.89
N LEU A 172 -7.48 -10.24 -8.87
CA LEU A 172 -7.42 -9.41 -10.08
C LEU A 172 -8.34 -10.00 -11.15
N PHE A 173 -9.21 -9.17 -11.70
CA PHE A 173 -10.10 -9.51 -12.80
C PHE A 173 -9.48 -9.18 -14.16
N LEU A 174 -8.54 -8.23 -14.21
CA LEU A 174 -7.83 -7.88 -15.43
C LEU A 174 -6.64 -8.84 -15.63
N THR A 175 -6.87 -9.94 -16.33
CA THR A 175 -5.78 -10.77 -16.88
C THR A 175 -5.15 -10.08 -18.10
N ARG A 176 -3.81 -10.03 -18.13
CA ARG A 176 -3.03 -9.69 -19.33
C ARG A 176 -2.67 -10.94 -20.11
#